data_AF-A4CB37-F1
#
_entry.id   AF-A4CB37-F1
#
_cell.length_a   1.000
_cell.length_b   1.000
_cell.length_c   1.000
_cell.angle_alpha   90.00
_cell.angle_beta   90.00
_cell.angle_gamma   90.00
#
_symmetry.space_group_name_H-M   'P 1'
#
loop_
_entity.id
_entity.type
_entity.pdbx_description
1 polymer ?
#
loop_
_entity_poly.entity_id
_entity_poly.type
_entity_poly.pdbx_seq_one_letter_code
_entity_poly.pdbx_strand_id
1 'polypeptide(L)'
;MERDVKTRDKEEIYEKGLTLALSGYQLIEASLKLYLRNYFNIARYLISDQLYFGFDGKDYDNAPLGKLVSVFAKTCPDNNLVSELKAEISHRNHIAHQAALNLYRKEPLPKEQFSELSDEIENHSRNITSLLSRLNEINQQLKSRFE
;
A
#
# COMPACT_ATOMS: atom_id res chain seq x y z
N MET A 1 16.50 -37.72 -3.83
CA MET A 1 15.10 -37.52 -3.38
C MET A 1 14.96 -36.46 -2.27
N GLU A 2 16.00 -36.13 -1.49
CA GLU A 2 15.97 -35.03 -0.51
C GLU A 2 16.19 -33.60 -1.07
N ARG A 3 16.65 -33.47 -2.32
CA ARG A 3 16.97 -32.15 -2.93
C ARG A 3 15.73 -31.36 -3.37
N ASP A 4 14.61 -32.03 -3.65
CA ASP A 4 13.37 -31.38 -4.15
C ASP A 4 12.48 -30.81 -3.04
N VAL A 5 12.48 -31.42 -1.84
CA VAL A 5 11.58 -31.01 -0.75
C VAL A 5 11.99 -29.66 -0.13
N LYS A 6 13.29 -29.40 0.03
CA LYS A 6 13.80 -28.15 0.63
C LYS A 6 13.76 -26.93 -0.31
N THR A 7 13.66 -27.14 -1.62
CA THR A 7 13.60 -26.04 -2.60
C THR A 7 12.21 -25.42 -2.62
N ARG A 8 11.18 -26.26 -2.52
CA ARG A 8 9.77 -25.89 -2.47
C ARG A 8 9.41 -25.02 -1.25
N ASP A 9 10.02 -25.32 -0.10
CA ASP A 9 9.78 -24.60 1.17
C ASP A 9 10.18 -23.11 1.10
N LYS A 10 11.28 -22.77 0.41
CA LYS A 10 11.76 -21.38 0.28
C LYS A 10 10.96 -20.58 -0.75
N GLU A 11 10.57 -21.22 -1.84
CA GLU A 11 9.69 -20.64 -2.85
C GLU A 11 8.30 -20.34 -2.27
N GLU A 12 7.73 -21.27 -1.48
CA GLU A 12 6.45 -21.05 -0.78
C GLU A 12 6.52 -19.91 0.23
N ILE A 13 7.63 -19.78 0.97
CA ILE A 13 7.85 -18.64 1.88
C ILE A 13 7.88 -17.32 1.10
N TYR A 14 8.60 -17.27 -0.01
CA TYR A 14 8.66 -16.10 -0.88
C TYR A 14 7.28 -15.75 -1.45
N GLU A 15 6.56 -16.71 -2.01
CA GLU A 15 5.20 -16.51 -2.57
C GLU A 15 4.21 -16.00 -1.52
N LYS A 16 4.28 -16.55 -0.30
CA LYS A 16 3.43 -16.12 0.80
C LYS A 16 3.77 -14.70 1.23
N GLY A 17 5.05 -14.38 1.40
CA GLY A 17 5.50 -13.03 1.73
C GLY A 17 5.07 -12.03 0.67
N LEU A 18 5.27 -12.37 -0.60
CA LEU A 18 4.88 -11.57 -1.76
C LEU A 18 3.37 -11.28 -1.74
N THR A 19 2.55 -12.31 -1.54
CA THR A 19 1.09 -12.19 -1.46
C THR A 19 0.68 -11.26 -0.33
N LEU A 20 1.31 -11.38 0.84
CA LEU A 20 1.04 -10.53 2.00
C LEU A 20 1.43 -9.07 1.73
N ALA A 21 2.60 -8.81 1.15
CA ALA A 21 3.04 -7.45 0.80
C ALA A 21 2.10 -6.79 -0.22
N LEU A 22 1.75 -7.50 -1.31
CA LEU A 22 0.82 -6.98 -2.32
C LEU A 22 -0.57 -6.71 -1.74
N SER A 23 -1.07 -7.61 -0.88
CA SER A 23 -2.34 -7.40 -0.17
C SER A 23 -2.28 -6.20 0.76
N GLY A 24 -1.16 -6.00 1.45
CA GLY A 24 -0.93 -4.84 2.30
C GLY A 24 -0.96 -3.52 1.53
N TYR A 25 -0.39 -3.47 0.31
CA TYR A 25 -0.54 -2.29 -0.56
C TYR A 25 -1.99 -2.03 -0.97
N GLN A 26 -2.78 -3.09 -1.24
CA GLN A 26 -4.21 -2.93 -1.52
C GLN A 26 -4.97 -2.36 -0.31
N LEU A 27 -4.61 -2.76 0.91
CA LEU A 27 -5.17 -2.17 2.13
C LEU A 27 -4.77 -0.70 2.30
N ILE A 28 -3.54 -0.32 1.95
CA ILE A 28 -3.10 1.08 1.95
C ILE A 28 -3.96 1.89 0.96
N GLU A 29 -4.15 1.38 -0.26
CA GLU A 29 -5.02 2.03 -1.26
C GLU A 29 -6.45 2.20 -0.74
N ALA A 30 -7.05 1.16 -0.16
CA ALA A 30 -8.39 1.23 0.41
C ALA A 30 -8.48 2.26 1.55
N SER A 31 -7.47 2.29 2.43
CA SER A 31 -7.42 3.22 3.56
C SER A 31 -7.27 4.68 3.11
N LEU A 32 -6.49 4.93 2.05
CA LEU A 32 -6.36 6.26 1.44
C LEU A 32 -7.66 6.70 0.76
N LYS A 33 -8.34 5.80 0.04
CA LYS A 33 -9.64 6.10 -0.58
C LYS A 33 -10.69 6.47 0.47
N LEU A 34 -10.77 5.70 1.55
CA LEU A 34 -11.66 5.99 2.68
C LEU A 34 -11.36 7.38 3.27
N TYR A 35 -10.09 7.68 3.52
CA TYR A 35 -9.66 8.97 4.03
C TYR A 35 -10.10 10.11 3.10
N LEU A 36 -9.79 10.01 1.81
CA LEU A 36 -10.08 11.08 0.84
C LEU A 36 -11.57 11.32 0.70
N ARG A 37 -12.38 10.24 0.66
CA ARG A 37 -13.84 10.35 0.64
C ARG A 37 -14.37 11.07 1.86
N ASN A 38 -13.90 10.72 3.05
CA ASN A 38 -14.32 11.38 4.28
C ASN A 38 -13.88 12.85 4.30
N TYR A 39 -12.62 13.12 3.94
CA TYR A 39 -12.06 14.47 3.93
C TYR A 39 -12.83 15.40 2.99
N PHE A 40 -13.12 14.95 1.77
CA PHE A 40 -13.85 15.77 0.79
C PHE A 40 -15.33 15.93 1.15
N ASN A 41 -15.97 14.93 1.76
CA ASN A 41 -17.34 15.07 2.27
C ASN A 41 -17.40 16.12 3.40
N ILE A 42 -16.43 16.08 4.31
CA ILE A 42 -16.30 17.07 5.39
C ILE A 42 -16.06 18.47 4.80
N ALA A 43 -15.09 18.60 3.89
CA ALA A 43 -14.76 19.87 3.27
C ALA A 43 -15.99 20.46 2.55
N ARG A 44 -16.73 19.64 1.81
CA ARG A 44 -17.99 20.02 1.18
C ARG A 44 -18.98 20.55 2.21
N TYR A 45 -19.23 19.81 3.29
CA TYR A 45 -20.16 20.22 4.33
C TYR A 45 -19.79 21.60 4.90
N LEU A 46 -18.51 21.83 5.20
CA LEU A 46 -18.02 23.06 5.81
C LEU A 46 -18.11 24.29 4.88
N ILE A 47 -18.05 24.11 3.56
CA ILE A 47 -18.00 25.25 2.61
C ILE A 47 -19.20 25.34 1.67
N SER A 48 -20.12 24.36 1.72
CA SER A 48 -21.19 24.19 0.73
C SER A 48 -22.08 25.41 0.54
N ASP A 49 -22.32 26.18 1.60
CA ASP A 49 -23.14 27.40 1.55
C ASP A 49 -22.40 28.63 1.00
N GLN A 50 -21.08 28.54 0.83
CA GLN A 50 -20.23 29.66 0.43
C GLN A 50 -19.59 29.47 -0.95
N LEU A 51 -19.35 28.24 -1.37
CA LEU A 51 -18.65 27.93 -2.60
C LEU A 51 -19.06 26.56 -3.16
N TYR A 52 -19.18 26.48 -4.48
CA TYR A 52 -19.33 25.19 -5.16
C TYR A 52 -18.10 24.30 -4.92
N PHE A 53 -18.34 23.11 -4.36
CA PHE A 53 -17.30 22.11 -4.10
C PHE A 53 -17.59 20.77 -4.79
N GLY A 54 -17.04 20.62 -6.00
CA GLY A 54 -17.30 19.49 -6.88
C GLY A 54 -16.69 18.15 -6.44
N PHE A 55 -15.67 18.14 -5.59
CA PHE A 55 -15.00 16.90 -5.16
C PHE A 55 -15.86 16.14 -4.13
N ASP A 56 -16.17 14.87 -4.40
CA ASP A 56 -16.82 13.96 -3.44
C ASP A 56 -15.91 12.80 -3.01
N GLY A 57 -14.67 12.79 -3.52
CA GLY A 57 -13.67 11.75 -3.27
C GLY A 57 -13.82 10.49 -4.13
N LYS A 58 -14.95 10.27 -4.81
CA LYS A 58 -15.13 9.13 -5.73
C LYS A 58 -14.31 9.28 -7.01
N ASP A 59 -13.87 10.50 -7.31
CA ASP A 59 -12.86 10.80 -8.34
C ASP A 59 -11.61 9.91 -8.21
N TYR A 60 -11.38 9.33 -7.02
CA TYR A 60 -10.22 8.53 -6.69
C TYR A 60 -10.50 7.03 -6.48
N ASP A 61 -11.74 6.56 -6.66
CA ASP A 61 -12.10 5.15 -6.43
C ASP A 61 -11.30 4.19 -7.31
N ASN A 62 -10.95 4.63 -8.53
CA ASN A 62 -10.13 3.88 -9.50
C ASN A 62 -8.72 4.45 -9.67
N ALA A 63 -8.30 5.38 -8.81
CA ALA A 63 -6.98 6.00 -8.92
C ALA A 63 -5.88 5.02 -8.45
N PRO A 64 -4.72 4.98 -9.13
CA PRO A 64 -3.58 4.17 -8.70
C PRO A 64 -2.98 4.72 -7.40
N LEU A 65 -2.31 3.86 -6.62
CA LEU A 65 -1.69 4.22 -5.33
C LEU A 65 -0.89 5.53 -5.38
N GLY A 66 -0.06 5.74 -6.39
CA GLY A 66 0.73 6.97 -6.51
C GLY A 66 -0.11 8.24 -6.66
N LYS A 67 -1.26 8.15 -7.34
CA LYS A 67 -2.21 9.27 -7.43
C LYS A 67 -2.90 9.50 -6.09
N LEU A 68 -3.31 8.43 -5.39
CA LEU A 68 -3.91 8.52 -4.05
C LEU A 68 -2.97 9.22 -3.06
N VAL A 69 -1.71 8.78 -2.99
CA VAL A 69 -0.69 9.38 -2.12
C VAL A 69 -0.44 10.85 -2.48
N SER A 70 -0.44 11.19 -3.77
CA SER A 70 -0.24 12.57 -4.22
C SER A 70 -1.37 13.52 -3.78
N VAL A 71 -2.60 13.02 -3.71
CA VAL A 71 -3.75 13.80 -3.25
C VAL A 71 -3.78 13.84 -1.72
N PHE A 72 -3.55 12.70 -1.07
CA PHE A 72 -3.43 12.60 0.38
C PHE A 72 -2.37 13.56 0.96
N ALA A 73 -1.24 13.72 0.26
CA ALA A 73 -0.18 14.65 0.63
C ALA A 73 -0.64 16.12 0.70
N LYS A 74 -1.74 16.49 0.02
CA LYS A 74 -2.29 17.85 0.06
C LYS A 74 -3.30 18.06 1.19
N THR A 75 -3.77 16.97 1.79
CA THR A 75 -4.85 16.97 2.78
C THR A 75 -4.37 16.52 4.16
N CYS A 76 -3.23 15.83 4.22
CA CYS A 76 -2.61 15.35 5.45
C CYS A 76 -1.40 16.22 5.85
N PRO A 77 -1.32 16.71 7.10
CA PRO A 77 -0.17 17.50 7.56
C PRO A 77 1.05 16.65 7.98
N ASP A 78 0.91 15.32 8.13
CA ASP A 78 2.03 14.43 8.50
C ASP A 78 2.92 14.15 7.29
N ASN A 79 3.91 15.03 7.09
CA ASN A 79 4.88 14.93 6.00
C ASN A 79 5.76 13.67 6.07
N ASN A 80 6.00 13.12 7.27
CA ASN A 80 6.79 11.91 7.43
C ASN A 80 6.01 10.71 6.91
N LEU A 81 4.74 10.58 7.29
CA LEU A 81 3.86 9.53 6.75
C LEU A 81 3.78 9.61 5.22
N VAL A 82 3.60 10.82 4.69
CA VAL A 82 3.53 11.04 3.24
C VAL A 82 4.84 10.62 2.56
N SER A 83 6.00 10.94 3.15
CA SER A 83 7.30 10.56 2.61
C SER A 83 7.50 9.05 2.59
N GLU A 84 7.15 8.37 3.68
CA GLU A 84 7.24 6.92 3.78
C GLU A 84 6.29 6.22 2.79
N LEU A 85 5.04 6.69 2.66
CA LEU A 85 4.10 6.19 1.65
C LEU A 85 4.65 6.35 0.22
N LYS A 86 5.31 7.48 -0.07
CA LYS A 86 5.92 7.71 -1.38
C LYS A 86 7.07 6.75 -1.67
N ALA A 87 7.92 6.47 -0.68
CA ALA A 87 9.03 5.54 -0.82
C ALA A 87 8.53 4.12 -1.16
N GLU A 88 7.42 3.70 -0.55
CA GLU A 88 6.82 2.40 -0.77
C GLU A 88 6.17 2.20 -2.16
N ILE A 89 5.81 3.28 -2.89
CA ILE A 89 5.25 3.16 -4.26
C ILE A 89 6.26 2.51 -5.20
N SER A 90 7.52 2.95 -5.13
CA SER A 90 8.59 2.42 -5.98
C SER A 90 8.80 0.94 -5.70
N HIS A 91 8.74 0.54 -4.43
CA HIS A 91 8.91 -0.85 -4.04
C HIS A 91 7.71 -1.72 -4.45
N ARG A 92 6.47 -1.25 -4.30
CA ARG A 92 5.27 -1.95 -4.81
C ARG A 92 5.39 -2.30 -6.29
N ASN A 93 5.88 -1.35 -7.11
CA ASN A 93 6.07 -1.59 -8.54
C ASN A 93 7.20 -2.58 -8.81
N HIS A 94 8.29 -2.49 -8.04
CA HIS A 94 9.38 -3.44 -8.11
C HIS A 94 8.92 -4.86 -7.75
N ILE A 95 8.26 -5.05 -6.61
CA ILE A 95 7.73 -6.35 -6.17
C ILE A 95 6.78 -6.92 -7.22
N ALA A 96 5.81 -6.15 -7.69
CA ALA A 96 4.82 -6.64 -8.66
C ALA A 96 5.49 -7.11 -9.96
N HIS A 97 6.56 -6.43 -10.39
CA HIS A 97 7.33 -6.84 -11.56
C HIS A 97 8.19 -8.07 -11.29
N GLN A 98 8.90 -8.10 -10.16
CA GLN A 98 9.74 -9.23 -9.75
C GLN A 98 8.91 -10.50 -9.56
N ALA A 99 7.72 -10.40 -8.95
CA ALA A 99 6.76 -11.47 -8.84
C ALA A 99 6.45 -12.11 -10.20
N ALA A 100 6.12 -11.27 -11.19
CA ALA A 100 5.82 -11.76 -12.53
C ALA A 100 7.03 -12.43 -13.19
N LEU A 101 8.23 -11.87 -13.04
CA LEU A 101 9.43 -12.47 -13.62
C LEU A 101 9.82 -13.79 -12.94
N ASN A 102 9.71 -13.86 -11.62
CA ASN A 102 10.21 -14.99 -10.83
C ASN A 102 9.25 -16.17 -10.81
N LEU A 103 7.93 -15.93 -10.90
CA LEU A 103 6.93 -16.99 -10.93
C LEU A 103 6.73 -17.60 -12.33
N TYR A 104 7.01 -16.85 -13.40
CA TYR A 104 6.77 -17.29 -14.78
C TYR A 104 8.03 -17.53 -15.60
N ARG A 105 9.22 -17.47 -14.99
CA ARG A 105 10.49 -17.85 -15.64
C ARG A 105 10.55 -19.36 -15.91
N LYS A 106 11.20 -19.72 -17.03
CA LYS A 106 11.35 -21.13 -17.45
C LYS A 106 12.31 -21.95 -16.59
N GLU A 107 13.37 -21.33 -16.10
CA GLU A 107 14.32 -21.97 -15.20
C GLU A 107 14.07 -21.42 -13.80
N PRO A 108 14.03 -22.19 -12.70
CA PRO A 108 13.82 -21.65 -11.36
C PRO A 108 15.02 -20.82 -10.86
N LEU A 109 14.80 -19.91 -9.90
CA LEU A 109 15.87 -19.14 -9.25
C LEU A 109 16.74 -20.03 -8.34
N PRO A 110 18.02 -19.69 -8.15
CA PRO A 110 18.85 -20.26 -7.08
C PRO A 110 18.26 -19.98 -5.69
N LYS A 111 18.52 -20.87 -4.73
CA LYS A 111 17.93 -20.80 -3.38
C LYS A 111 18.36 -19.55 -2.61
N GLU A 112 19.61 -19.13 -2.78
CA GLU A 112 20.15 -17.95 -2.11
C GLU A 112 19.35 -16.69 -2.49
N GLN A 113 18.95 -16.58 -3.76
CA GLN A 113 18.20 -15.44 -4.27
C GLN A 113 16.77 -15.39 -3.72
N PHE A 114 16.10 -16.54 -3.53
CA PHE A 114 14.80 -16.57 -2.85
C PHE A 114 14.88 -16.12 -1.39
N SER A 115 15.99 -16.40 -0.70
CA SER A 115 16.17 -15.94 0.68
C SER A 115 16.32 -14.42 0.75
N GLU A 116 17.19 -13.85 -0.09
CA GLU A 116 17.41 -12.39 -0.16
C GLU A 116 16.11 -11.63 -0.50
N LEU A 117 15.36 -12.14 -1.48
CA LEU A 117 14.07 -11.57 -1.87
C LEU A 117 13.02 -11.69 -0.75
N SER A 118 13.03 -12.79 0.00
CA SER A 118 12.13 -12.99 1.14
C SER A 118 12.43 -12.00 2.26
N ASP A 119 13.71 -11.78 2.57
CA ASP A 119 14.16 -10.82 3.59
C ASP A 119 13.78 -9.38 3.20
N GLU A 120 13.93 -9.02 1.92
CA GLU A 120 13.48 -7.73 1.37
C GLU A 120 11.96 -7.55 1.56
N ILE A 121 11.17 -8.52 1.12
CA ILE A 121 9.71 -8.50 1.25
C ILE A 121 9.28 -8.40 2.72
N GLU A 122 9.96 -9.10 3.63
CA GLU A 122 9.66 -9.03 5.06
C GLU A 122 9.90 -7.63 5.62
N ASN A 123 11.00 -6.98 5.24
CA ASN A 123 11.30 -5.61 5.66
C ASN A 123 10.19 -4.64 5.23
N HIS A 124 9.77 -4.72 3.97
CA HIS A 124 8.68 -3.88 3.47
C HIS A 124 7.32 -4.26 4.07
N SER A 125 7.08 -5.52 4.40
CA SER A 125 5.85 -5.94 5.09
C SER A 125 5.72 -5.30 6.47
N ARG A 126 6.83 -5.13 7.20
CA ARG A 126 6.85 -4.40 8.47
C ARG A 126 6.54 -2.92 8.27
N ASN A 127 7.10 -2.29 7.24
CA ASN A 127 6.80 -0.89 6.90
C ASN A 127 5.32 -0.72 6.56
N ILE A 128 4.77 -1.58 5.69
CA ILE A 128 3.35 -1.57 5.30
C ILE A 128 2.45 -1.67 6.53
N THR A 129 2.76 -2.57 7.47
CA THR A 129 1.99 -2.73 8.72
C THR A 129 2.02 -1.46 9.58
N SER A 130 3.18 -0.82 9.70
CA SER A 130 3.34 0.47 10.40
C SER A 130 2.51 1.57 9.74
N LEU A 131 2.59 1.68 8.41
CA LEU A 131 1.85 2.66 7.61
C LEU A 131 0.34 2.47 7.71
N LEU A 132 -0.14 1.23 7.67
CA LEU A 132 -1.55 0.90 7.84
C LEU A 132 -2.07 1.32 9.21
N SER A 133 -1.30 1.06 10.28
CA SER A 133 -1.66 1.49 11.64
C SER A 133 -1.82 3.02 11.71
N ARG A 134 -0.84 3.77 11.19
CA ARG A 134 -0.88 5.24 11.16
C ARG A 134 -2.02 5.78 10.30
N LEU A 135 -2.28 5.18 9.13
CA LEU A 135 -3.41 5.55 8.28
C LEU A 135 -4.75 5.28 8.96
N ASN A 136 -4.87 4.20 9.72
CA ASN A 136 -6.07 3.91 10.49
C ASN A 136 -6.27 4.97 11.59
N GLU A 137 -5.23 5.32 12.34
CA GLU A 137 -5.30 6.39 13.36
C GLU A 137 -5.78 7.72 12.77
N ILE A 138 -5.22 8.13 11.62
CA ILE A 138 -5.62 9.37 10.94
C ILE A 138 -7.07 9.29 10.46
N ASN A 139 -7.50 8.14 9.92
CA ASN A 139 -8.89 7.94 9.52
C ASN A 139 -9.85 8.06 10.72
N GLN A 140 -9.49 7.47 11.88
CA GLN A 140 -10.29 7.58 13.09
C GLN A 140 -10.34 9.01 13.62
N GLN A 141 -9.22 9.73 13.63
CA GLN A 141 -9.16 11.13 14.04
C GLN A 141 -9.97 12.04 13.11
N LEU A 142 -9.97 11.76 11.80
CA LEU A 142 -10.79 12.50 10.86
C LEU A 142 -12.28 12.25 11.11
N LYS A 143 -12.67 11.01 11.41
CA LYS A 143 -14.06 10.65 11.71
C LYS A 143 -14.55 11.27 13.02
N SER A 144 -13.76 11.18 14.09
CA SER A 144 -14.14 11.67 15.43
C SER A 144 -14.28 13.18 15.53
N ARG A 145 -13.71 13.96 14.61
CA ARG A 145 -13.87 15.42 14.58
C ARG A 145 -15.25 15.87 14.09
N PHE A 146 -16.06 14.97 13.54
CA PHE A 146 -17.32 15.28 12.87
C PHE A 146 -18.48 14.35 13.28
N GLU A 147 -18.27 13.53 14.32
CA GLU A 147 -19.32 12.89 15.12
C GLU A 147 -19.59 13.73 16.37
#